data_AF-A0A6G7XTF7-F1
#
_entry.id   AF-A0A6G7XTF7-F1
#
_cell.length_a   1.000
_cell.length_b   1.000
_cell.length_c   1.000
_cell.angle_alpha   90.00
_cell.angle_beta   90.00
_cell.angle_gamma   90.00
#
_symmetry.space_group_name_H-M   'P 1'
#
loop_
_entity.id
_entity.type
_entity.pdbx_description
1 polymer ?
#
loop_
_entity_poly.entity_id
_entity_poly.type
_entity_poly.pdbx_seq_one_letter_code
_entity_poly.pdbx_strand_id
1 'polypeptide(L)'
;MSSQRWDPDPETGLHRDAARVLADSTAAVRSRRLAEVHDLDVLLEWADLHAADPTHGPLGRAARKVGNVLVRVGGEGTPGVQDFCLGEIAMARGTGVTATRNALADALDLTHRLPRTWAVCRAGEAEVGIARQVAKISGTCPPTAPGSSTSPLPG
;
A
#
# COMPACT_ATOMS: atom_id res chain seq x y z
N MET A 1 -49.28 -48.49 -6.83
CA MET A 1 -48.21 -47.68 -7.47
C MET A 1 -47.70 -46.69 -6.43
N SER A 2 -46.92 -47.18 -5.44
CA SER A 2 -46.39 -46.33 -4.37
C SER A 2 -45.09 -45.69 -4.83
N SER A 3 -45.15 -44.41 -5.17
CA SER A 3 -43.96 -43.59 -5.43
C SER A 3 -43.29 -43.24 -4.11
N GLN A 4 -42.08 -43.73 -3.93
CA GLN A 4 -41.19 -43.39 -2.83
C GLN A 4 -40.74 -41.93 -3.02
N ARG A 5 -41.18 -41.04 -2.11
CA ARG A 5 -40.75 -39.64 -2.04
C ARG A 5 -39.34 -39.62 -1.44
N TRP A 6 -38.34 -39.28 -2.24
CA TRP A 6 -36.98 -39.01 -1.79
C TRP A 6 -36.99 -37.80 -0.84
N ASP A 7 -36.55 -38.00 0.40
CA ASP A 7 -36.26 -36.93 1.35
C ASP A 7 -34.74 -36.78 1.39
N PRO A 8 -34.15 -35.63 1.02
CA PRO A 8 -32.71 -35.45 1.10
C PRO A 8 -32.25 -35.44 2.56
N ASP A 9 -31.20 -36.21 2.84
CA ASP A 9 -30.60 -36.40 4.16
C ASP A 9 -30.27 -35.04 4.83
N PRO A 10 -30.65 -34.79 6.11
CA PRO A 10 -30.35 -33.55 6.82
C PRO A 10 -28.86 -33.18 6.83
N GLU A 11 -27.95 -34.15 6.77
CA GLU A 11 -26.50 -33.92 6.70
C GLU A 11 -26.07 -33.12 5.45
N THR A 12 -26.78 -33.29 4.34
CA THR A 12 -26.56 -32.54 3.11
C THR A 12 -26.91 -31.05 3.25
N GLY A 13 -27.82 -30.69 4.15
CA GLY A 13 -28.15 -29.30 4.49
C GLY A 13 -27.06 -28.65 5.33
N LEU A 14 -26.59 -29.35 6.37
CA LEU A 14 -25.52 -28.86 7.26
C LEU A 14 -24.19 -28.65 6.53
N HIS A 15 -23.81 -29.54 5.60
CA HIS A 15 -22.58 -29.36 4.82
C HIS A 15 -22.66 -28.12 3.91
N ARG A 16 -23.83 -27.82 3.35
CA ARG A 16 -24.02 -26.59 2.56
C ARG A 16 -23.91 -25.33 3.43
N ASP A 17 -24.44 -25.38 4.66
CA ASP A 17 -24.27 -24.28 5.62
C ASP A 17 -22.81 -24.10 6.05
N ALA A 18 -22.07 -25.19 6.30
CA ALA A 18 -20.66 -25.14 6.64
C ALA A 18 -19.79 -24.62 5.47
N ALA A 19 -20.02 -25.11 4.25
CA ALA A 19 -19.32 -24.63 3.05
C ALA A 19 -19.59 -23.14 2.78
N ARG A 20 -20.84 -22.69 3.00
CA ARG A 20 -21.19 -21.26 2.92
C ARG A 20 -20.40 -20.44 3.93
N VAL A 21 -20.37 -20.85 5.20
CA VAL A 21 -19.63 -20.11 6.26
C VAL A 21 -18.13 -20.01 5.94
N LEU A 22 -17.51 -21.07 5.41
CA LEU A 22 -16.10 -21.03 4.99
C LEU A 22 -15.86 -20.10 3.79
N ALA A 23 -16.78 -20.09 2.82
CA ALA A 23 -16.73 -19.17 1.68
C ALA A 23 -16.90 -17.70 2.14
N ASP A 24 -17.84 -17.44 3.04
CA ASP A 24 -18.09 -16.11 3.61
C ASP A 24 -16.87 -15.60 4.38
N SER A 25 -16.19 -16.47 5.14
CA SER A 25 -14.93 -16.15 5.82
C SER A 25 -13.84 -15.72 4.84
N THR A 26 -13.67 -16.47 3.74
CA THR A 26 -12.69 -16.14 2.69
C THR A 26 -13.03 -14.81 2.01
N ALA A 27 -14.30 -14.58 1.70
CA ALA A 27 -14.78 -13.33 1.10
C ALA A 27 -14.58 -12.13 2.03
N ALA A 28 -14.81 -12.31 3.34
CA ALA A 28 -14.62 -11.27 4.34
C ALA A 28 -13.14 -10.86 4.46
N VAL A 29 -12.20 -11.82 4.43
CA VAL A 29 -10.75 -11.54 4.42
C VAL A 29 -10.37 -10.75 3.16
N ARG A 30 -10.79 -11.22 1.98
CA ARG A 30 -10.49 -10.55 0.72
C ARG A 30 -11.05 -9.13 0.69
N SER A 31 -12.26 -8.92 1.18
CA SER A 31 -12.91 -7.60 1.23
C SER A 31 -12.14 -6.62 2.10
N ARG A 32 -11.64 -7.05 3.27
CA ARG A 32 -10.81 -6.18 4.13
C ARG A 32 -9.48 -5.80 3.47
N ARG A 33 -8.81 -6.75 2.81
CA ARG A 33 -7.55 -6.47 2.08
C ARG A 33 -7.76 -5.45 0.96
N LEU A 34 -8.84 -5.60 0.19
CA LEU A 34 -9.15 -4.66 -0.90
C LEU A 34 -9.55 -3.27 -0.39
N ALA A 35 -10.18 -3.18 0.78
CA ALA A 35 -10.43 -1.89 1.44
C ALA A 35 -9.11 -1.22 1.86
N GLU A 36 -8.16 -1.97 2.44
CA GLU A 36 -6.82 -1.42 2.77
C GLU A 36 -6.02 -1.01 1.53
N VAL A 37 -6.18 -1.71 0.41
CA VAL A 37 -5.59 -1.30 -0.87
C VAL A 37 -6.16 0.05 -1.30
N HIS A 38 -7.50 0.19 -1.28
CA HIS A 38 -8.16 1.44 -1.64
C HIS A 38 -7.71 2.61 -0.77
N ASP A 39 -7.53 2.39 0.54
CA ASP A 39 -6.99 3.40 1.46
C ASP A 39 -5.60 3.91 1.05
N LEU A 40 -4.75 3.05 0.47
CA LEU A 40 -3.43 3.45 -0.04
C LEU A 40 -3.52 4.07 -1.44
N ASP A 41 -4.43 3.62 -2.30
CA ASP A 41 -4.64 4.23 -3.62
C ASP A 41 -5.09 5.70 -3.49
N VAL A 42 -5.97 6.02 -2.53
CA VAL A 42 -6.39 7.41 -2.26
C VAL A 42 -5.21 8.27 -1.80
N LEU A 43 -4.29 7.72 -1.01
CA LEU A 43 -3.06 8.42 -0.63
C LEU A 43 -2.15 8.71 -1.84
N LEU A 44 -2.02 7.73 -2.74
CA LEU A 44 -1.19 7.86 -3.94
C LEU A 44 -1.76 8.92 -4.89
N GLU A 45 -3.07 8.89 -5.12
CA GLU A 45 -3.75 9.92 -5.91
C GLU A 45 -3.54 11.31 -5.32
N TRP A 46 -3.66 11.44 -4.00
CA TRP A 46 -3.39 12.71 -3.32
C TRP A 46 -1.94 13.18 -3.48
N ALA A 47 -0.99 12.26 -3.44
CA ALA A 47 0.43 12.56 -3.65
C ALA A 47 0.70 13.02 -5.08
N ASP A 48 0.08 12.39 -6.08
CA ASP A 48 0.21 12.78 -7.49
C ASP A 48 -0.31 14.21 -7.73
N LEU A 49 -1.44 14.57 -7.12
CA LEU A 49 -1.98 15.94 -7.16
C LEU A 49 -1.02 16.98 -6.54
N HIS A 50 -0.14 16.55 -5.63
CA HIS A 50 0.78 17.40 -4.87
C HIS A 50 2.25 17.12 -5.18
N ALA A 51 2.56 16.53 -6.33
CA ALA A 51 3.93 16.20 -6.73
C ALA A 51 4.73 17.41 -7.25
N ALA A 52 4.03 18.48 -7.67
CA ALA A 52 4.68 19.70 -8.15
C ALA A 52 5.27 20.51 -6.98
N ASP A 53 6.50 21.00 -7.15
CA ASP A 53 7.16 21.81 -6.14
C ASP A 53 6.54 23.22 -6.08
N PRO A 54 5.91 23.59 -4.96
CA PRO A 54 5.16 24.84 -4.79
C PRO A 54 6.08 26.06 -4.70
N THR A 55 7.39 25.86 -4.58
CA THR A 55 8.39 26.92 -4.57
C THR A 55 8.83 27.35 -5.97
N HIS A 56 8.38 26.65 -7.01
CA HIS A 56 8.53 27.09 -8.40
C HIS A 56 7.36 27.98 -8.82
N GLY A 57 7.66 29.09 -9.49
CA GLY A 57 6.65 30.01 -10.03
C GLY A 57 6.44 31.29 -9.22
N PRO A 58 5.44 32.11 -9.61
CA PRO A 58 5.27 33.48 -9.09
C PRO A 58 5.06 33.54 -7.57
N LEU A 59 4.42 32.52 -6.99
CA LEU A 59 4.14 32.43 -5.55
C LEU A 59 5.23 31.69 -4.75
N GLY A 60 6.29 31.21 -5.42
CA GLY A 60 7.27 30.33 -4.80
C GLY A 60 8.04 30.93 -3.62
N ARG A 61 8.25 32.26 -3.63
CA ARG A 61 8.82 33.00 -2.49
C ARG A 61 7.92 32.93 -1.25
N ALA A 62 6.61 33.03 -1.43
CA ALA A 62 5.66 32.94 -0.33
C ALA A 62 5.60 31.50 0.21
N ALA A 63 5.54 30.50 -0.67
CA ALA A 63 5.58 29.08 -0.29
C ALA A 63 6.81 28.74 0.57
N ARG A 64 8.01 29.18 0.15
CA ARG A 64 9.25 28.99 0.93
C ARG A 64 9.20 29.69 2.29
N LYS A 65 8.60 30.88 2.37
CA LYS A 65 8.50 31.65 3.62
C LYS A 65 7.59 30.97 4.64
N VAL A 66 6.50 30.35 4.19
CA VAL A 66 5.59 29.61 5.08
C VAL A 66 6.03 28.17 5.33
N GLY A 67 7.04 27.66 4.61
CA GLY A 67 7.56 26.31 4.77
C GLY A 67 6.84 25.25 3.92
N ASN A 68 5.95 25.63 3.00
CA ASN A 68 5.39 24.67 2.05
C ASN A 68 6.43 24.36 0.97
N VAL A 69 7.07 23.21 1.09
CA VAL A 69 8.13 22.73 0.20
C VAL A 69 7.85 21.30 -0.22
N LEU A 70 8.50 20.84 -1.28
CA LEU A 70 8.46 19.45 -1.68
C LEU A 70 9.32 18.60 -0.74
N VAL A 71 8.72 17.60 -0.09
CA VAL A 71 9.37 16.67 0.82
C VAL A 71 9.32 15.26 0.27
N ARG A 72 10.42 14.52 0.39
CA ARG A 72 10.43 13.08 0.09
C ARG A 72 10.02 12.32 1.35
N VAL A 73 8.88 11.62 1.27
CA VAL A 73 8.36 10.82 2.39
C VAL A 73 8.73 9.35 2.27
N GLY A 74 8.73 8.80 1.05
CA GLY A 74 9.17 7.44 0.76
C GLY A 74 10.70 7.31 0.67
N GLY A 75 11.15 6.10 0.34
CA GLY A 75 12.56 5.80 0.13
C GLY A 75 13.15 6.46 -1.13
N GLU A 76 14.42 6.20 -1.37
CA GLU A 76 15.11 6.61 -2.59
C GLU A 76 14.34 6.14 -3.85
N GLY A 77 14.31 6.97 -4.90
CA GLY A 77 13.53 6.71 -6.11
C GLY A 77 12.04 7.07 -6.03
N THR A 78 11.49 7.42 -4.87
CA THR A 78 10.09 7.88 -4.74
C THR A 78 9.92 9.38 -5.04
N PRO A 79 8.77 9.77 -5.62
CA PRO A 79 8.46 11.18 -5.84
C PRO A 79 8.31 11.93 -4.50
N GLY A 80 8.59 13.23 -4.56
CA GLY A 80 8.30 14.13 -3.44
C GLY A 80 6.83 14.54 -3.44
N VAL A 81 6.36 15.01 -2.29
CA VAL A 81 5.01 15.54 -2.09
C VAL A 81 5.10 16.85 -1.31
N GLN A 82 4.16 17.76 -1.50
CA GLN A 82 4.08 18.99 -0.71
C GLN A 82 3.90 18.71 0.79
N ASP A 83 4.65 19.38 1.65
CA ASP A 83 4.63 19.14 3.10
C ASP A 83 3.25 19.38 3.72
N PHE A 84 2.56 20.45 3.29
CA PHE A 84 1.27 20.84 3.88
C PHE A 84 0.14 19.88 3.53
N CYS A 85 0.21 19.18 2.39
CA CYS A 85 -0.84 18.26 1.98
C CYS A 85 -0.96 17.04 2.91
N LEU A 86 0.11 16.73 3.67
CA LEU A 86 0.11 15.64 4.66
C LEU A 86 -0.86 15.93 5.81
N GLY A 87 -0.96 17.19 6.22
CA GLY A 87 -1.89 17.62 7.26
C GLY A 87 -3.34 17.54 6.79
N GLU A 88 -3.61 17.99 5.56
CA GLU A 88 -4.95 18.01 4.97
C GLU A 88 -5.55 16.61 4.86
N ILE A 89 -4.80 15.67 4.29
CA ILE A 89 -5.29 14.29 4.15
C ILE A 89 -5.30 13.53 5.48
N ALA A 90 -4.42 13.87 6.44
CA ALA A 90 -4.50 13.32 7.79
C ALA A 90 -5.81 13.70 8.49
N MET A 91 -6.23 14.97 8.38
CA MET A 91 -7.51 15.44 8.90
C MET A 91 -8.69 14.72 8.24
N ALA A 92 -8.69 14.59 6.90
CA ALA A 92 -9.75 13.89 6.18
C ALA A 92 -9.89 12.41 6.60
N ARG A 93 -8.78 11.75 6.92
CA ARG A 93 -8.74 10.35 7.39
C ARG A 93 -9.07 10.17 8.86
N GLY A 94 -9.11 11.25 9.64
CA GLY A 94 -9.18 11.17 11.11
C GLY A 94 -7.94 10.52 11.73
N THR A 95 -6.78 10.62 11.09
CA THR A 95 -5.51 10.04 11.56
C THR A 95 -4.48 11.12 11.88
N GLY A 96 -3.47 10.80 12.69
CA GLY A 96 -2.37 11.73 12.95
C GLY A 96 -1.44 11.90 11.74
N VAL A 97 -0.86 13.10 11.58
CA VAL A 97 0.06 13.43 10.47
C VAL A 97 1.21 12.44 10.34
N THR A 98 1.82 12.02 11.46
CA THR A 98 2.89 11.02 11.45
C THR A 98 2.44 9.67 10.90
N ALA A 99 1.24 9.22 11.27
CA ALA A 99 0.69 7.94 10.79
C ALA A 99 0.38 8.02 9.29
N THR A 100 -0.20 9.13 8.85
CA THR A 100 -0.48 9.43 7.43
C THR A 100 0.80 9.49 6.61
N ARG A 101 1.81 10.21 7.09
CA ARG A 101 3.13 10.31 6.45
C ARG A 101 3.76 8.94 6.27
N ASN A 102 3.72 8.10 7.30
CA ASN A 102 4.26 6.74 7.23
C ASN A 102 3.46 5.87 6.27
N ALA A 103 2.13 5.98 6.25
CA ALA A 103 1.30 5.24 5.30
C ALA A 103 1.56 5.65 3.84
N LEU A 104 1.73 6.95 3.59
CA LEU A 104 2.06 7.45 2.26
C LEU A 104 3.47 7.03 1.83
N ALA A 105 4.45 7.08 2.73
CA ALA A 105 5.79 6.56 2.48
C ALA A 105 5.77 5.08 2.08
N ASP A 106 5.03 4.25 2.85
CA ASP A 106 4.89 2.82 2.54
C ASP A 106 4.22 2.60 1.18
N ALA A 107 3.18 3.37 0.84
CA ALA A 107 2.46 3.26 -0.42
C ALA A 107 3.34 3.64 -1.63
N LEU A 108 4.13 4.71 -1.51
CA LEU A 108 5.08 5.12 -2.54
C LEU A 108 6.19 4.07 -2.71
N ASP A 109 6.72 3.52 -1.62
CA ASP A 109 7.71 2.44 -1.70
C ASP A 109 7.14 1.18 -2.36
N LEU A 110 5.90 0.80 -2.04
CA LEU A 110 5.22 -0.33 -2.67
C LEU A 110 5.04 -0.12 -4.16
N THR A 111 4.65 1.08 -4.58
CA THR A 111 4.36 1.39 -5.98
C THR A 111 5.63 1.53 -6.82
N HIS A 112 6.64 2.22 -6.30
CA HIS A 112 7.85 2.58 -7.06
C HIS A 112 9.01 1.60 -6.89
N ARG A 113 9.14 0.95 -5.72
CA ARG A 113 10.30 0.10 -5.39
C ARG A 113 9.94 -1.38 -5.30
N LEU A 114 8.71 -1.71 -4.90
CA LEU A 114 8.26 -3.10 -4.71
C LEU A 114 6.98 -3.44 -5.53
N PRO A 115 6.95 -3.17 -6.86
CA PRO A 115 5.72 -3.26 -7.65
C PRO A 115 5.13 -4.68 -7.71
N ARG A 116 5.96 -5.72 -7.57
CA ARG A 116 5.50 -7.12 -7.49
C ARG A 116 4.72 -7.38 -6.22
N THR A 117 5.22 -6.91 -5.08
CA THR A 117 4.52 -7.01 -3.79
C THR A 117 3.19 -6.26 -3.85
N TRP A 118 3.22 -5.06 -4.44
CA TRP A 118 2.01 -4.25 -4.59
C TRP A 118 0.94 -4.91 -5.47
N ALA A 119 1.35 -5.56 -6.57
CA ALA A 119 0.42 -6.30 -7.43
C ALA A 119 -0.35 -7.41 -6.69
N VAL A 120 0.33 -8.16 -5.80
CA VAL A 120 -0.30 -9.22 -4.99
C VAL A 120 -1.30 -8.63 -3.98
N CYS A 121 -0.97 -7.50 -3.36
CA CYS A 121 -1.92 -6.79 -2.48
C CYS A 121 -3.16 -6.32 -3.24
N ARG A 122 -2.99 -5.68 -4.40
CA ARG A 122 -4.12 -5.24 -5.25
C ARG A 122 -5.00 -6.39 -5.74
N ALA A 123 -4.46 -7.60 -5.85
CA ALA A 123 -5.23 -8.80 -6.16
C ALA A 123 -6.04 -9.34 -4.95
N GLY A 124 -5.86 -8.79 -3.75
CA GLY A 124 -6.48 -9.26 -2.51
C GLY A 124 -5.84 -10.53 -1.94
N GLU A 125 -4.65 -10.89 -2.44
CA GLU A 125 -3.99 -12.16 -2.14
C GLU A 125 -3.04 -12.06 -0.93
N ALA A 126 -2.59 -10.84 -0.58
CA ALA A 126 -1.73 -10.59 0.57
C ALA A 126 -2.28 -9.47 1.49
N GLU A 127 -1.89 -9.52 2.76
CA GLU A 127 -2.19 -8.48 3.75
C GLU A 127 -1.38 -7.20 3.46
N VAL A 128 -2.05 -6.06 3.36
CA VAL A 128 -1.40 -4.76 3.10
C VAL A 128 -0.48 -4.38 4.25
N GLY A 129 -0.88 -4.63 5.50
CA GLY A 129 -0.03 -4.42 6.68
C GLY A 129 1.34 -5.10 6.59
N ILE A 130 1.41 -6.33 6.07
CA ILE A 130 2.66 -7.07 5.89
C ILE A 130 3.48 -6.45 4.75
N ALA A 131 2.85 -6.12 3.62
CA ALA A 131 3.53 -5.46 2.52
C ALA A 131 4.15 -4.12 2.93
N ARG A 132 3.46 -3.34 3.77
CA ARG A 132 3.98 -2.09 4.35
C ARG A 132 5.18 -2.35 5.28
N GLN A 133 5.19 -3.43 6.05
CA GLN A 133 6.38 -3.80 6.82
C GLN A 133 7.57 -4.16 5.93
N VAL A 134 7.33 -4.90 4.83
CA VAL A 134 8.37 -5.22 3.84
C VAL A 134 8.93 -3.94 3.21
N ALA A 135 8.09 -2.96 2.89
CA ALA A 135 8.52 -1.66 2.38
C ALA A 135 9.47 -0.95 3.35
N LYS A 136 9.10 -0.84 4.64
CA LYS A 136 9.92 -0.23 5.69
C LYS A 136 11.29 -0.87 5.83
N ILE A 137 11.35 -2.20 5.84
CA ILE A 137 12.60 -2.96 5.96
C ILE A 137 13.45 -2.81 4.69
N SER A 138 12.81 -2.74 3.52
CA SER A 138 13.51 -2.56 2.24
C SER A 138 14.09 -1.15 2.08
N GLY A 139 13.56 -0.16 2.80
CA GLY A 139 14.06 1.22 2.86
C GLY A 139 15.45 1.38 3.49
N THR A 140 15.92 0.40 4.28
CA THR A 140 17.22 0.48 4.97
C THR A 140 18.34 -0.28 4.25
N CYS A 141 18.11 -0.87 3.08
CA CYS A 141 19.16 -1.52 2.30
C CYS A 141 19.98 -0.45 1.56
N PRO A 142 21.24 -0.17 1.94
CA PRO A 142 22.11 0.67 1.13
C PRO A 142 22.26 0.02 -0.26
N PRO A 143 22.47 0.81 -1.32
CA PRO A 143 22.70 0.25 -2.66
C PRO A 143 23.82 -0.78 -2.54
N THR A 144 23.56 -2.00 -3.02
CA THR A 144 24.58 -3.03 -3.14
C THR A 144 25.77 -2.40 -3.85
N ALA A 145 26.89 -2.24 -3.15
CA ALA A 145 28.11 -1.77 -3.77
C ALA A 145 28.39 -2.69 -4.97
N PRO A 146 28.62 -2.15 -6.19
CA PRO A 146 28.99 -2.98 -7.31
C PRO A 146 30.21 -3.81 -6.89
N GLY A 147 30.07 -5.13 -6.98
CA GLY A 147 31.06 -6.07 -6.48
C GLY A 147 32.45 -5.69 -6.97
N SER A 148 33.33 -5.37 -6.04
CA SER A 148 34.77 -5.34 -6.27
C SER A 148 35.20 -6.80 -6.49
N SER A 149 34.96 -7.34 -7.69
CA SER A 149 35.68 -8.51 -8.17
C SER A 149 37.07 -8.04 -8.59
N THR A 150 37.93 -7.78 -7.60
CA THR A 150 39.36 -7.72 -7.87
C THR A 150 39.83 -9.16 -8.06
N SER A 151 39.76 -9.64 -9.30
CA SER A 151 40.45 -10.84 -9.71
C SER A 151 41.95 -10.54 -9.75
N PRO A 152 42.83 -11.26 -9.04
CA PRO A 152 44.25 -11.14 -9.29
C PRO A 152 44.58 -11.87 -10.60
N LEU A 153 45.14 -11.15 -11.57
CA LEU A 153 45.83 -11.78 -12.71
C LEU A 153 47.21 -12.25 -12.24
N PRO A 154 47.69 -13.44 -12.68
CA PRO A 154 49.06 -13.87 -12.44
C PRO A 154 49.99 -13.31 -13.53
N GLY A 155 51.13 -12.79 -13.11
CA GLY A 155 52.25 -12.35 -13.94
C GLY A 155 53.48 -12.16 -13.08
#